data_AF-A0A534QB21-F1
#
_entry.id   AF-A0A534QB21-F1
#
_cell.length_a   1.000
_cell.length_b   1.000
_cell.length_c   1.000
_cell.angle_alpha   90.00
_cell.angle_beta   90.00
_cell.angle_gamma   90.00
#
_symmetry.space_group_name_H-M   'P 1'
#
loop_
_entity.id
_entity.type
_entity.pdbx_description
1 polymer ?
#
loop_
_entity_poly.entity_id
_entity_poly.type
_entity_poly.pdbx_seq_one_letter_code
_entity_poly.pdbx_strand_id
1 'polypeptide(L)'
;DSVDFLSNAFHPLYPSPIRPDPRPLWGILLAVHAFLPVAELYRRMRDAGHPFTAHPGFEQRMADLDLKNHEGMEMLRAHARFTPPGVALFADLEALEGRHLAERTARGLSN
;
A
#
# COMPACT_ATOMS: atom_id res chain seq x y z
N ASP A 1 -21.79 9.88 1.48
CA ASP A 1 -21.18 8.79 2.26
C ASP A 1 -20.45 7.74 1.42
N SER A 2 -20.79 7.58 0.13
CA SER A 2 -20.10 6.70 -0.81
C SER A 2 -19.38 7.46 -1.92
N VAL A 3 -18.35 6.82 -2.47
CA VAL A 3 -17.76 7.12 -3.77
C VAL A 3 -17.79 5.84 -4.60
N ASP A 4 -17.45 5.93 -5.89
CA ASP A 4 -17.59 4.81 -6.83
C ASP A 4 -16.99 3.50 -6.32
N PHE A 5 -15.95 3.52 -5.49
CA PHE A 5 -15.23 2.34 -4.97
C PHE A 5 -15.60 1.91 -3.54
N LEU A 6 -16.19 2.77 -2.71
CA LEU A 6 -16.46 2.49 -1.30
C LEU A 6 -17.84 2.99 -0.87
N SER A 7 -18.60 2.15 -0.19
CA SER A 7 -19.90 2.53 0.39
C SER A 7 -19.79 3.23 1.76
N ASN A 8 -18.70 3.01 2.49
CA ASN A 8 -18.37 3.63 3.78
C ASN A 8 -17.13 4.53 3.69
N ALA A 9 -17.06 5.33 2.63
CA ALA A 9 -15.84 6.01 2.20
C ALA A 9 -15.30 7.01 3.23
N PHE A 10 -16.18 7.76 3.90
CA PHE A 10 -15.82 8.95 4.68
C PHE A 10 -15.91 8.79 6.19
N HIS A 11 -16.56 7.74 6.69
CA HIS A 11 -16.70 7.47 8.13
C HIS A 11 -16.79 5.96 8.43
N PRO A 12 -16.30 5.51 9.61
CA PRO A 12 -15.59 6.28 10.63
C PRO A 12 -14.13 6.60 10.22
N LEU A 13 -13.39 7.28 11.09
CA LEU A 13 -11.96 7.54 10.89
C LEU A 13 -11.12 6.43 11.53
N TYR A 14 -10.01 6.08 10.87
CA TYR A 14 -9.08 5.03 11.28
C TYR A 14 -7.66 5.60 11.40
N PRO A 15 -6.78 5.02 12.23
CA PRO A 15 -5.36 5.36 12.22
C PRO A 15 -4.77 5.24 10.81
N SER A 16 -3.92 6.19 10.41
CA SER A 16 -3.24 6.15 9.11
C SER A 16 -1.79 5.68 9.30
N PRO A 17 -1.30 4.74 8.47
CA PRO A 17 0.10 4.30 8.52
C PRO A 17 1.08 5.37 7.98
N ILE A 18 0.57 6.38 7.26
CA ILE A 18 1.38 7.41 6.61
C ILE A 18 1.36 8.73 7.37
N ARG A 19 0.22 9.09 7.98
CA ARG A 19 0.01 10.41 8.60
C ARG A 19 -0.33 10.30 10.08
N PRO A 20 0.01 11.31 10.89
CA PRO A 20 -0.31 11.32 12.31
C PRO A 20 -1.81 11.52 12.59
N ASP A 21 -2.56 12.12 11.67
CA ASP A 21 -4.01 12.32 11.79
C ASP A 21 -4.82 11.10 11.30
N PRO A 22 -5.91 10.70 12.01
CA PRO A 22 -6.82 9.66 11.54
C PRO A 22 -7.43 10.01 10.19
N ARG A 23 -7.60 9.01 9.33
CA ARG A 23 -8.14 9.16 7.98
C ARG A 23 -9.39 8.31 7.77
N PRO A 24 -10.33 8.78 6.93
CA PRO A 24 -11.38 7.91 6.45
C PRO A 24 -10.80 6.85 5.50
N LEU A 25 -11.53 5.75 5.29
CA LEU A 25 -11.08 4.64 4.43
C LEU A 25 -10.77 5.10 3.01
N TRP A 26 -11.47 6.11 2.49
CA TRP A 26 -11.14 6.70 1.19
C TRP A 26 -9.71 7.26 1.15
N GLY A 27 -9.27 7.93 2.22
CA GLY A 27 -7.91 8.44 2.30
C GLY A 27 -6.86 7.34 2.38
N ILE A 28 -7.19 6.23 3.06
CA ILE A 28 -6.33 5.04 3.16
C ILE A 28 -6.24 4.34 1.79
N LEU A 29 -7.37 4.17 1.10
CA LEU A 29 -7.43 3.60 -0.25
C LEU A 29 -6.59 4.40 -1.25
N LEU A 30 -6.72 5.73 -1.24
CA LEU A 30 -5.90 6.60 -2.09
C LEU A 30 -4.40 6.48 -1.77
N ALA A 31 -4.05 6.34 -0.48
CA ALA A 31 -2.66 6.16 -0.07
C ALA A 31 -2.08 4.84 -0.61
N VAL A 32 -2.73 3.70 -0.37
CA VAL A 32 -2.21 2.40 -0.86
C VAL A 32 -2.18 2.35 -2.39
N HIS A 33 -3.21 2.90 -3.05
CA HIS A 33 -3.26 2.99 -4.51
C HIS A 33 -2.11 3.82 -5.09
N ALA A 34 -1.67 4.87 -4.39
CA ALA A 34 -0.53 5.67 -4.82
C ALA A 34 0.82 5.00 -4.51
N PHE A 35 0.96 4.41 -3.32
CA PHE A 35 2.26 4.00 -2.79
C PHE A 35 2.64 2.55 -3.07
N LEU A 36 1.71 1.65 -3.35
CA LEU A 36 2.03 0.32 -3.87
C LEU A 36 2.75 0.42 -5.25
N PRO A 37 2.26 1.20 -6.23
CA PRO A 37 2.98 1.43 -7.49
C PRO A 37 4.34 2.11 -7.31
N VAL A 38 4.51 2.99 -6.32
CA VAL A 38 5.82 3.58 -6.02
C VAL A 38 6.81 2.53 -5.51
N ALA A 39 6.36 1.60 -4.66
CA ALA A 39 7.19 0.49 -4.21
C ALA A 39 7.57 -0.44 -5.38
N GLU A 40 6.64 -0.69 -6.30
CA GLU A 40 6.92 -1.42 -7.55
C GLU A 40 7.94 -0.71 -8.43
N LEU A 41 7.84 0.61 -8.57
CA LEU A 41 8.82 1.41 -9.31
C LEU A 41 10.22 1.26 -8.70
N TYR A 42 10.34 1.33 -7.37
CA TYR A 42 11.63 1.16 -6.69
C TYR A 42 12.24 -0.22 -6.93
N ARG A 43 11.44 -1.30 -6.86
CA ARG A 43 11.92 -2.64 -7.22
C ARG A 43 12.47 -2.68 -8.64
N ARG A 44 11.72 -2.18 -9.60
CA ARG A 44 12.17 -2.13 -11.01
C ARG A 44 13.42 -1.29 -11.21
N MET A 45 13.55 -0.16 -10.52
CA MET A 45 14.75 0.66 -10.54
C MET A 45 15.97 -0.10 -9.99
N ARG A 46 15.80 -0.82 -8.88
CA ARG A 46 16.85 -1.64 -8.27
C ARG A 46 17.27 -2.76 -9.20
N ASP A 47 16.31 -3.50 -9.75
CA ASP A 47 16.56 -4.63 -10.64
C ASP A 47 17.21 -4.18 -11.95
N ALA A 48 16.94 -2.95 -12.40
CA ALA A 48 17.60 -2.32 -13.55
C ALA A 48 18.96 -1.68 -13.23
N GLY A 49 19.45 -1.73 -11.97
CA GLY A 49 20.72 -1.12 -11.57
C GLY A 49 20.73 0.41 -11.67
N HIS A 50 19.58 1.07 -11.47
CA HIS A 50 19.47 2.51 -11.60
C HIS A 50 20.35 3.24 -10.55
N PRO A 51 21.15 4.28 -10.91
CA PRO A 51 22.13 4.89 -10.00
C PRO A 51 21.58 5.37 -8.65
N PHE A 52 20.33 5.83 -8.61
CA PHE A 52 19.66 6.23 -7.37
C PHE A 52 19.57 5.11 -6.32
N THR A 53 19.56 3.84 -6.73
CA THR A 53 19.45 2.71 -5.78
C THR A 53 20.75 2.43 -5.03
N ALA A 54 21.87 3.05 -5.43
CA ALA A 54 23.12 3.03 -4.68
C ALA A 54 23.08 3.94 -3.43
N HIS A 55 22.03 4.74 -3.25
CA HIS A 55 21.88 5.58 -2.07
C HIS A 55 21.75 4.71 -0.80
N PRO A 56 22.52 4.96 0.29
CA PRO A 56 22.56 4.07 1.47
C PRO A 56 21.19 3.82 2.12
N GLY A 57 20.29 4.80 2.05
CA GLY A 57 18.94 4.68 2.60
C GLY A 57 17.90 4.02 1.69
N PHE A 58 18.26 3.62 0.47
CA PHE A 58 17.30 3.13 -0.52
C PHE A 58 16.56 1.87 -0.04
N GLU A 59 17.32 0.86 0.41
CA GLU A 59 16.75 -0.41 0.85
C GLU A 59 15.88 -0.25 2.10
N GLN A 60 16.32 0.55 3.07
CA GLN A 60 15.51 0.86 4.25
C GLN A 60 14.23 1.59 3.85
N ARG A 61 14.31 2.56 2.93
CA ARG A 61 13.14 3.31 2.48
C ARG A 61 12.12 2.42 1.79
N MET A 62 12.56 1.49 0.96
CA MET A 62 11.69 0.52 0.30
C MET A 62 11.07 -0.45 1.31
N ALA A 63 11.86 -0.94 2.26
CA ALA A 63 11.37 -1.79 3.35
C ALA A 63 10.30 -1.09 4.22
N ASP A 64 10.49 0.19 4.54
CA ASP A 64 9.50 0.98 5.28
C ASP A 64 8.21 1.22 4.48
N LEU A 65 8.35 1.36 3.16
CA LEU A 65 7.22 1.57 2.27
C LEU A 65 6.35 0.32 2.18
N ASP A 66 6.96 -0.87 2.12
CA ASP A 66 6.25 -2.15 2.14
C ASP A 66 5.40 -2.29 3.40
N LEU A 67 5.95 -2.02 4.58
CA LEU A 67 5.23 -2.12 5.84
C LEU A 67 4.06 -1.13 5.92
N LYS A 68 4.28 0.13 5.52
CA LYS A 68 3.21 1.14 5.51
C LYS A 68 2.10 0.82 4.53
N ASN A 69 2.44 0.27 3.37
CA ASN A 69 1.45 -0.22 2.41
C ASN A 69 0.68 -1.40 2.99
N HIS A 70 1.37 -2.36 3.61
CA HIS A 70 0.77 -3.52 4.23
C HIS A 70 -0.24 -3.14 5.33
N GLU A 71 0.15 -2.27 6.26
CA GLU A 71 -0.74 -1.75 7.30
C GLU A 71 -1.99 -1.07 6.70
N GLY A 72 -1.83 -0.31 5.61
CA GLY A 72 -2.95 0.32 4.91
C GLY A 72 -3.89 -0.70 4.26
N MET A 73 -3.32 -1.76 3.68
CA MET A 73 -4.07 -2.85 3.06
C MET A 73 -4.81 -3.69 4.09
N GLU A 74 -4.20 -4.01 5.24
CA GLU A 74 -4.86 -4.66 6.38
C GLU A 74 -6.06 -3.84 6.87
N MET A 75 -5.90 -2.52 7.00
CA MET A 75 -6.96 -1.64 7.46
C MET A 75 -8.14 -1.60 6.47
N LEU A 76 -7.87 -1.65 5.16
CA LEU A 76 -8.91 -1.77 4.14
C LEU A 76 -9.58 -3.15 4.18
N ARG A 77 -8.81 -4.24 4.27
CA ARG A 77 -9.35 -5.61 4.39
C ARG A 77 -10.28 -5.76 5.59
N ALA A 78 -9.94 -5.15 6.72
CA ALA A 78 -10.72 -5.25 7.94
C ALA A 78 -12.00 -4.42 7.93
N HIS A 79 -12.04 -3.29 7.23
CA HIS A 79 -13.08 -2.27 7.45
C HIS A 79 -13.78 -1.73 6.19
N ALA A 80 -13.18 -1.89 5.01
CA ALA A 80 -13.76 -1.35 3.78
C ALA A 80 -14.98 -2.15 3.32
N ARG A 81 -16.03 -1.42 2.94
CA ARG A 81 -17.21 -1.97 2.27
C ARG A 81 -17.14 -1.57 0.80
N PHE A 82 -16.38 -2.35 0.05
CA PHE A 82 -16.17 -2.12 -1.38
C PHE A 82 -17.47 -2.24 -2.17
N THR A 83 -17.64 -1.35 -3.13
CA THR A 83 -18.62 -1.50 -4.22
C THR A 83 -18.11 -2.52 -5.24
N PRO A 84 -18.91 -2.95 -6.23
CA PRO A 84 -18.42 -3.85 -7.28
C PRO A 84 -17.13 -3.37 -8.00
N PRO A 85 -17.01 -2.11 -8.48
CA PRO A 85 -15.74 -1.64 -9.04
C PRO A 85 -14.64 -1.50 -7.97
N GLY A 86 -15.01 -1.24 -6.71
CA GLY A 86 -14.08 -1.26 -5.57
C GLY A 86 -13.43 -2.62 -5.34
N VAL A 87 -14.20 -3.71 -5.46
CA VAL A 87 -13.68 -5.08 -5.31
C VAL A 87 -12.67 -5.39 -6.41
N ALA A 88 -12.96 -5.02 -7.65
CA ALA A 88 -12.04 -5.23 -8.77
C ALA A 88 -10.72 -4.47 -8.57
N LEU A 89 -10.80 -3.17 -8.23
CA LEU A 89 -9.62 -2.36 -7.92
C LEU A 89 -8.81 -2.96 -6.76
N PHE A 90 -9.48 -3.36 -5.69
CA PHE A 90 -8.81 -3.85 -4.50
C PHE A 90 -8.09 -5.18 -4.74
N ALA A 91 -8.66 -6.07 -5.56
CA ALA A 91 -8.01 -7.31 -5.97
C ALA A 91 -6.68 -7.06 -6.71
N ASP A 92 -6.60 -6.04 -7.56
CA ASP A 92 -5.35 -5.66 -8.23
C ASP A 92 -4.29 -5.16 -7.23
N LEU A 93 -4.72 -4.41 -6.22
CA LEU A 93 -3.84 -3.94 -5.14
C LEU A 93 -3.36 -5.10 -4.26
N GLU A 94 -4.23 -6.03 -3.90
CA GLU A 94 -3.88 -7.24 -3.13
C GLU A 94 -2.87 -8.11 -3.88
N ALA A 95 -3.05 -8.28 -5.19
CA ALA A 95 -2.11 -9.03 -6.01
C ALA A 95 -0.73 -8.36 -6.06
N LEU A 96 -0.68 -7.02 -6.12
CA LEU A 96 0.57 -6.26 -6.11
C LEU A 96 1.26 -6.34 -4.73
N GLU A 97 0.51 -6.10 -3.65
CA GLU A 97 0.98 -6.24 -2.27
C GLU A 97 1.53 -7.65 -2.00
N GLY A 98 0.82 -8.69 -2.42
CA GLY A 98 1.25 -10.08 -2.22
C GLY A 98 2.62 -10.37 -2.85
N ARG A 99 2.91 -9.82 -4.04
CA ARG A 99 4.25 -9.93 -4.66
C ARG A 99 5.30 -9.19 -3.84
N HIS A 100 4.97 -8.01 -3.34
CA HIS A 100 5.86 -7.18 -2.53
C HIS A 100 6.26 -7.87 -1.23
N LEU A 101 5.29 -8.46 -0.53
CA LEU A 101 5.50 -9.24 0.71
C LEU A 101 6.24 -10.55 0.47
N ALA A 102 5.97 -11.23 -0.66
CA ALA A 102 6.69 -12.45 -1.04
C ALA A 102 8.19 -12.16 -1.29
N GLU A 103 8.50 -11.09 -2.02
CA GLU A 103 9.88 -10.66 -2.23
C GLU A 103 10.54 -10.27 -0.90
N ARG A 104 9.85 -9.48 -0.06
CA ARG A 104 10.34 -9.07 1.26
C ARG A 104 10.70 -10.29 2.12
N THR A 105 9.85 -11.30 2.13
CA THR A 105 10.08 -12.57 2.84
C THR A 105 11.27 -13.34 2.25
N ALA A 106 11.38 -13.42 0.92
CA ALA A 106 12.51 -14.06 0.24
C ALA A 106 13.86 -13.39 0.56
N ARG A 107 13.84 -12.11 0.95
CA ARG A 107 14.99 -11.35 1.42
C ARG A 107 15.26 -11.48 2.93
N GLY A 108 14.48 -12.28 3.64
CA GLY A 108 14.63 -12.52 5.08
C GLY A 108 14.11 -11.40 5.98
N LEU A 109 13.25 -10.51 5.46
CA LEU A 109 12.63 -9.44 6.22
C LEU A 109 11.27 -9.89 6.78
N SER A 110 10.94 -9.49 8.01
CA SER A 110 9.63 -9.75 8.62
C SER A 110 8.56 -8.80 8.06
N ASN A 111 7.33 -9.30 7.94
CA ASN A 111 6.15 -8.48 7.64
C ASN A 111 5.53 -7.95 8.93
#